data_AF-A0A3D4ZII9-F1
#
_entry.id   AF-A0A3D4ZII9-F1
#
_cell.length_a   1.000
_cell.length_b   1.000
_cell.length_c   1.000
_cell.angle_alpha   90.00
_cell.angle_beta   90.00
_cell.angle_gamma   90.00
#
_symmetry.space_group_name_H-M   'P 1'
#
loop_
_entity.id
_entity.type
_entity.pdbx_description
1 polymer ?
#
loop_
_entity_poly.entity_id
_entity_poly.type
_entity_poly.pdbx_seq_one_letter_code
_entity_poly.pdbx_strand_id
1 'polypeptide(L)'
;MNSEIRLDAINEAIGEVATDIAQAYAEFGDLTSMYLGQTSSTLQLRLFRPLALETSLYLCFLLSKVDEKLADLVGEDAKAYAIELGRQAEPYVKESLLAYEKSFDALALFIQRCQDIVAGDSLWLSTQRQDAQPRTSISDKGYVAIQKGAQRLESLMNLL
;
A
#
# COMPACT_ATOMS: atom_id res chain seq x y z
N MET A 1 26.84 1.92 6.84
CA MET A 1 25.89 1.95 5.71
C MET A 1 25.36 3.37 5.65
N ASN A 2 25.58 4.11 4.56
CA ASN A 2 25.14 5.51 4.47
C ASN A 2 23.61 5.57 4.50
N SER A 3 23.06 6.58 5.18
CA SER A 3 21.61 6.80 5.30
C SER A 3 20.90 6.90 3.95
N GLU A 4 21.59 7.39 2.92
CA GLU A 4 21.11 7.44 1.53
C GLU A 4 20.82 6.04 0.96
N ILE A 5 21.73 5.07 1.15
CA ILE A 5 21.54 3.68 0.67
C ILE A 5 20.34 3.02 1.36
N ARG A 6 20.10 3.38 2.63
CA ARG A 6 18.95 2.88 3.40
C ARG A 6 17.63 3.48 2.90
N LEU A 7 17.63 4.77 2.57
CA LEU A 7 16.47 5.47 2.02
C LEU A 7 16.09 4.95 0.64
N ASP A 8 17.08 4.72 -0.24
CA ASP A 8 16.85 4.17 -1.58
C ASP A 8 16.21 2.78 -1.49
N ALA A 9 16.72 1.91 -0.61
CA ALA A 9 16.16 0.57 -0.39
C ALA A 9 14.74 0.62 0.18
N ILE A 10 14.43 1.60 1.04
CA ILE A 10 13.09 1.85 1.57
C ILE A 10 12.14 2.27 0.45
N ASN A 11 12.55 3.22 -0.38
CA ASN A 11 11.72 3.75 -1.46
C ASN A 11 11.46 2.70 -2.55
N GLU A 12 12.47 1.90 -2.87
CA GLU A 12 12.32 0.72 -3.73
C GLU A 12 11.32 -0.28 -3.14
N ALA A 13 11.43 -0.61 -1.84
CA ALA A 13 10.50 -1.52 -1.19
C ALA A 13 9.06 -1.00 -1.19
N ILE A 14 8.83 0.31 -0.94
CA ILE A 14 7.50 0.93 -1.03
C ILE A 14 6.94 0.76 -2.44
N GLY A 15 7.74 1.10 -3.46
CA GLY A 15 7.32 1.04 -4.86
C GLY A 15 6.99 -0.38 -5.31
N GLU A 16 7.81 -1.36 -4.94
CA GLU A 16 7.59 -2.76 -5.28
C GLU A 16 6.35 -3.32 -4.58
N VAL A 17 6.17 -3.05 -3.27
CA VAL A 17 4.97 -3.50 -2.54
C VAL A 17 3.70 -2.89 -3.12
N ALA A 18 3.70 -1.57 -3.39
CA ALA A 18 2.55 -0.92 -4.01
C ALA A 18 2.23 -1.48 -5.40
N THR A 19 3.27 -1.80 -6.18
CA THR A 19 3.14 -2.40 -7.52
C THR A 19 2.57 -3.81 -7.44
N ASP A 20 3.09 -4.65 -6.54
CA ASP A 20 2.63 -6.03 -6.35
C ASP A 20 1.15 -6.08 -5.94
N ILE A 21 0.75 -5.19 -5.01
CA ILE A 21 -0.64 -5.10 -4.58
C ILE A 21 -1.53 -4.60 -5.75
N ALA A 22 -1.13 -3.54 -6.43
CA ALA A 22 -1.87 -2.98 -7.55
C ALA A 22 -2.04 -4.01 -8.69
N GLN A 23 -0.99 -4.77 -8.99
CA GLN A 23 -1.01 -5.82 -10.00
C GLN A 23 -1.91 -6.98 -9.58
N ALA A 24 -1.82 -7.43 -8.33
CA ALA A 24 -2.65 -8.53 -7.82
C ALA A 24 -4.15 -8.22 -7.94
N TYR A 25 -4.56 -6.97 -7.69
CA TYR A 25 -5.93 -6.54 -7.92
C TYR A 25 -6.24 -6.26 -9.40
N ALA A 26 -5.29 -5.75 -10.19
CA ALA A 26 -5.52 -5.56 -11.63
C ALA A 26 -5.68 -6.88 -12.42
N GLU A 27 -5.09 -7.97 -11.93
CA GLU A 27 -5.25 -9.32 -12.47
C GLU A 27 -6.53 -10.02 -11.96
N PHE A 28 -7.05 -9.58 -10.81
CA PHE A 28 -8.22 -10.19 -10.20
C PHE A 28 -9.47 -9.66 -10.88
N GLY A 29 -10.16 -10.50 -11.65
CA GLY A 29 -11.60 -10.34 -11.86
C GLY A 29 -12.10 -9.91 -13.23
N ASP A 30 -11.35 -10.19 -14.29
CA ASP A 30 -11.99 -10.34 -15.59
C ASP A 30 -11.64 -11.71 -16.17
N LEU A 31 -12.61 -12.64 -16.11
CA LEU A 31 -12.51 -13.96 -16.76
C LEU A 31 -12.23 -13.80 -18.27
N THR A 32 -12.72 -12.73 -18.87
CA THR A 32 -12.50 -12.37 -20.28
C THR A 32 -11.09 -11.81 -20.50
N SER A 33 -10.59 -10.96 -19.60
CA SER A 33 -9.19 -10.51 -19.54
C SER A 33 -8.20 -11.64 -19.28
N MET A 34 -8.51 -12.55 -18.37
CA MET A 34 -7.69 -13.73 -18.06
C MET A 34 -7.59 -14.66 -19.28
N TYR A 35 -8.68 -14.81 -20.05
CA TYR A 35 -8.67 -15.56 -21.30
C TYR A 35 -7.93 -14.84 -22.44
N LEU A 36 -7.84 -13.51 -22.40
CA LEU A 36 -7.17 -12.68 -23.42
C LEU A 36 -5.77 -12.18 -23.01
N GLY A 37 -5.30 -12.51 -21.80
CA GLY A 37 -4.02 -12.04 -21.25
C GLY A 37 -3.96 -10.52 -20.97
N GLN A 38 -5.10 -9.84 -20.82
CA GLN A 38 -5.15 -8.39 -20.66
C GLN A 38 -5.16 -7.99 -19.18
N THR A 39 -4.01 -7.57 -18.64
CA THR A 39 -3.98 -6.83 -17.37
C THR A 39 -4.49 -5.41 -17.59
N SER A 40 -5.41 -4.92 -16.75
CA SER A 40 -5.82 -3.51 -16.81
C SER A 40 -4.70 -2.61 -16.29
N SER A 41 -3.79 -2.22 -17.18
CA SER A 41 -2.69 -1.29 -16.88
C SER A 41 -3.21 0.04 -16.31
N THR A 42 -4.41 0.44 -16.75
CA THR A 42 -5.10 1.64 -16.24
C THR A 42 -5.51 1.51 -14.78
N LEU A 43 -6.02 0.34 -14.36
CA LEU A 43 -6.37 0.10 -12.96
C LEU A 43 -5.11 0.03 -12.09
N GLN A 44 -4.07 -0.66 -12.55
CA GLN A 44 -2.79 -0.75 -11.85
C GLN A 44 -2.19 0.64 -11.59
N LEU A 45 -2.12 1.51 -12.60
CA LEU A 45 -1.59 2.86 -12.47
C LEU A 45 -2.43 3.74 -11.51
N ARG A 46 -3.75 3.57 -11.51
CA ARG A 46 -4.65 4.31 -10.61
C ARG A 46 -4.53 3.86 -9.17
N LEU A 47 -4.39 2.56 -8.93
CA LEU A 47 -4.24 2.00 -7.59
C LEU A 47 -2.85 2.24 -7.00
N PHE A 48 -1.82 2.36 -7.84
CA PHE A 48 -0.44 2.54 -7.39
C PHE A 48 -0.26 3.72 -6.42
N ARG A 49 -0.73 4.93 -6.78
CA ARG A 49 -0.50 6.13 -5.95
C ARG A 49 -1.17 6.05 -4.57
N PRO A 50 -2.46 5.67 -4.46
CA PRO A 50 -3.10 5.42 -3.16
C PRO A 50 -2.42 4.31 -2.35
N LEU A 51 -2.02 3.21 -2.99
CA LEU A 51 -1.36 2.10 -2.30
C LEU A 51 0.05 2.45 -1.84
N ALA A 52 0.81 3.21 -2.63
CA ALA A 52 2.11 3.74 -2.25
C ALA A 52 1.99 4.64 -1.02
N LEU A 53 1.00 5.54 -0.98
CA LEU A 53 0.72 6.36 0.21
C LEU A 53 0.50 5.51 1.46
N GLU A 54 -0.38 4.50 1.38
CA GLU A 54 -0.68 3.67 2.55
C GLU A 54 0.52 2.82 2.98
N THR A 55 1.30 2.33 2.00
CA THR A 55 2.55 1.59 2.23
C THR A 55 3.60 2.47 2.91
N SER A 56 3.76 3.72 2.47
CA SER A 56 4.64 4.71 3.10
C SER A 56 4.21 5.03 4.54
N LEU A 57 2.90 5.17 4.80
CA LEU A 57 2.38 5.44 6.14
C LEU A 57 2.61 4.27 7.10
N TYR A 58 2.35 3.05 6.64
CA TYR A 58 2.62 1.84 7.43
C TYR A 58 4.12 1.69 7.70
N LEU A 59 4.98 1.92 6.70
CA LEU A 59 6.42 1.86 6.88
C LEU A 59 6.95 2.97 7.80
N CYS A 60 6.43 4.19 7.70
CA CYS A 60 6.76 5.30 8.60
C CYS A 60 6.44 4.94 10.06
N PHE A 61 5.30 4.29 10.30
CA PHE A 61 4.94 3.77 11.61
C PHE A 61 5.88 2.65 12.11
N LEU A 62 6.35 1.78 11.22
CA LEU A 62 7.33 0.76 11.61
C LEU A 62 8.70 1.38 11.92
N LEU A 63 9.15 2.35 11.10
CA LEU A 63 10.41 3.06 11.26
C LEU A 63 10.43 3.95 12.50
N SER A 64 9.31 4.56 12.90
CA SER A 64 9.28 5.42 14.09
C SER A 64 9.65 4.69 15.38
N LYS A 65 9.61 3.35 15.37
CA LYS A 65 10.05 2.49 16.49
C LYS A 65 11.53 2.14 16.47
N VAL A 66 12.23 2.38 15.35
CA VAL A 66 13.61 1.95 15.11
C VAL A 66 14.52 3.14 14.84
N ASP A 67 14.15 4.02 13.91
CA ASP A 67 14.90 5.20 13.50
C ASP A 67 13.95 6.35 13.13
N GLU A 68 13.79 7.30 14.07
CA GLU A 68 12.92 8.48 13.93
C GLU A 68 13.32 9.37 12.74
N LYS A 69 14.62 9.46 12.40
CA LYS A 69 15.08 10.30 11.29
C LYS A 69 14.70 9.71 9.94
N LEU A 70 14.77 8.39 9.80
CA LEU A 70 14.29 7.71 8.60
C LEU A 70 12.77 7.76 8.50
N ALA A 71 12.07 7.66 9.64
CA ALA A 71 10.61 7.81 9.68
C ALA A 71 10.17 9.21 9.19
N ASP A 72 10.86 10.27 9.61
CA ASP A 72 10.59 11.65 9.15
C ASP A 72 10.75 11.80 7.64
N LEU A 73 11.82 11.24 7.05
CA LEU A 73 12.06 11.29 5.61
C LEU A 73 10.96 10.57 4.82
N VAL A 74 10.57 9.36 5.25
CA VAL A 74 9.45 8.63 4.64
C VAL A 74 8.12 9.35 4.87
N GLY A 75 7.98 10.06 5.99
CA GLY A 75 6.83 10.91 6.28
C GLY A 75 6.69 12.08 5.31
N GLU A 76 7.78 12.69 4.87
CA GLU A 76 7.76 13.72 3.82
C GLU A 76 7.35 13.13 2.46
N ASP A 77 7.81 11.94 2.11
CA ASP A 77 7.38 11.23 0.89
C ASP A 77 5.88 10.89 0.95
N ALA A 78 5.37 10.45 2.11
CA ALA A 78 3.94 10.23 2.33
C ALA A 78 3.13 11.52 2.17
N LYS A 79 3.64 12.66 2.63
CA LYS A 79 3.00 13.97 2.39
C LYS A 79 2.95 14.29 0.90
N ALA A 80 4.02 14.04 0.15
CA ALA A 80 4.04 14.26 -1.29
C ALA A 80 2.94 13.47 -2.01
N TYR A 81 2.79 12.17 -1.69
CA TYR A 81 1.69 11.36 -2.22
C TYR A 81 0.30 11.87 -1.80
N ALA A 82 0.15 12.34 -0.56
CA ALA A 82 -1.12 12.90 -0.09
C ALA A 82 -1.50 14.17 -0.85
N ILE A 83 -0.54 15.05 -1.17
CA ILE A 83 -0.75 16.24 -2.00
C ILE A 83 -1.18 15.83 -3.42
N GLU A 84 -0.49 14.88 -4.04
CA GLU A 84 -0.83 14.39 -5.39
C GLU A 84 -2.26 13.84 -5.47
N LEU A 85 -2.73 13.20 -4.40
CA LEU A 85 -4.09 12.66 -4.29
C LEU A 85 -5.13 13.69 -3.85
N GLY A 86 -4.76 14.97 -3.72
CA GLY A 86 -5.66 16.06 -3.35
C GLY A 86 -6.11 16.03 -1.89
N ARG A 87 -5.37 15.33 -1.01
CA ARG A 87 -5.65 15.29 0.43
C ARG A 87 -4.91 16.42 1.15
N GLN A 88 -5.42 16.80 2.32
CA GLN A 88 -4.69 17.70 3.22
C GLN A 88 -3.53 16.93 3.86
N ALA A 89 -2.34 17.05 3.28
CA ALA A 89 -1.21 16.15 3.56
C ALA A 89 -0.80 16.07 5.04
N GLU A 90 -0.55 17.21 5.69
CA GLU A 90 -0.15 17.23 7.10
C GLU A 90 -1.18 16.59 8.06
N PRO A 91 -2.47 17.01 8.07
CA PRO A 91 -3.45 16.41 8.97
C PRO A 91 -3.71 14.94 8.60
N TYR A 92 -3.74 14.60 7.30
CA TYR A 92 -3.97 13.23 6.86
C TYR A 92 -2.87 12.25 7.31
N VAL A 93 -1.61 12.63 7.13
CA VAL A 93 -0.45 11.81 7.55
C VAL A 93 -0.45 11.67 9.07
N LYS A 94 -0.65 12.77 9.80
CA LYS A 94 -0.66 12.76 11.27
C LYS A 94 -1.78 11.90 11.86
N GLU A 95 -3.00 12.03 11.33
CA GLU A 95 -4.14 11.22 11.77
C GLU A 95 -3.94 9.74 11.41
N SER A 96 -3.35 9.46 10.26
CA SER A 96 -3.07 8.10 9.82
C SER A 96 -2.04 7.40 10.71
N LEU A 97 -0.93 8.07 11.01
CA LEU A 97 0.09 7.53 11.91
C LEU A 97 -0.46 7.32 13.33
N LEU A 98 -1.25 8.27 13.84
CA LEU A 98 -1.91 8.14 15.13
C LEU A 98 -2.93 6.97 15.16
N ALA A 99 -3.60 6.69 14.05
CA ALA A 99 -4.47 5.52 13.93
C ALA A 99 -3.67 4.20 14.00
N TYR A 100 -2.50 4.15 13.36
CA TYR A 100 -1.59 3.00 13.46
C TYR A 100 -1.06 2.80 14.89
N GLU A 101 -0.68 3.88 15.58
CA GLU A 101 -0.23 3.82 16.97
C GLU A 101 -1.30 3.33 17.95
N LYS A 102 -2.56 3.72 17.73
CA LYS A 102 -3.69 3.34 18.59
C LYS A 102 -4.29 1.99 18.23
N SER A 103 -3.92 1.41 17.08
CA SER A 103 -4.45 0.12 16.67
C SER A 103 -3.88 -1.01 17.54
N PHE A 104 -4.74 -1.94 17.92
CA PHE A 104 -4.31 -3.19 18.57
C PHE A 104 -3.51 -4.07 17.61
N ASP A 105 -3.86 -4.03 16.32
CA ASP A 105 -3.19 -4.76 15.25
C ASP A 105 -2.98 -3.82 14.06
N ALA A 106 -1.75 -3.30 13.94
CA ALA A 106 -1.37 -2.37 12.88
C ALA A 106 -1.35 -3.05 11.50
N LEU A 107 -1.02 -4.35 11.44
CA LEU A 107 -1.02 -5.11 10.20
C LEU A 107 -2.44 -5.31 9.68
N ALA A 108 -3.39 -5.68 10.55
CA ALA A 108 -4.80 -5.78 10.18
C ALA A 108 -5.36 -4.45 9.69
N LEU A 109 -4.98 -3.33 10.32
CA LEU A 109 -5.38 -1.99 9.88
C LEU A 109 -4.79 -1.64 8.50
N PHE A 110 -3.52 -1.96 8.25
CA PHE A 110 -2.89 -1.77 6.94
C PHE A 110 -3.61 -2.56 5.85
N ILE A 111 -3.87 -3.85 6.10
CA ILE A 111 -4.62 -4.71 5.19
C ILE A 111 -5.99 -4.11 4.87
N GLN A 112 -6.73 -3.71 5.89
CA GLN A 112 -8.05 -3.12 5.72
C GLN A 112 -7.99 -1.86 4.86
N ARG A 113 -7.07 -0.93 5.14
CA ARG A 113 -6.94 0.32 4.39
C ARG A 113 -6.55 0.10 2.93
N CYS A 114 -5.64 -0.84 2.65
CA CYS A 114 -5.33 -1.22 1.27
C CYS A 114 -6.56 -1.81 0.54
N GLN A 115 -7.37 -2.61 1.24
CA GLN A 115 -8.61 -3.16 0.68
C GLN A 115 -9.67 -2.08 0.45
N ASP A 116 -9.81 -1.11 1.36
CA ASP A 116 -10.74 0.03 1.24
C ASP A 116 -10.37 0.94 0.06
N ILE A 117 -9.07 1.15 -0.19
CA ILE A 117 -8.57 1.88 -1.37
C ILE A 117 -9.05 1.21 -2.66
N VAL A 118 -8.93 -0.11 -2.75
CA VAL A 118 -9.32 -0.87 -3.94
C VAL A 118 -10.84 -0.89 -4.08
N ALA A 119 -11.56 -1.18 -2.99
CA ALA A 119 -13.02 -1.20 -2.97
C ALA A 119 -13.65 0.17 -3.31
N GLY A 120 -12.95 1.26 -3.01
CA GLY A 120 -13.36 2.63 -3.31
C GLY A 120 -13.04 3.11 -4.73
N ASP A 121 -12.22 2.39 -5.52
CA ASP A 121 -11.89 2.84 -6.87
C ASP A 121 -13.05 2.59 -7.84
N SER A 122 -13.42 3.64 -8.58
CA SER A 122 -14.57 3.60 -9.48
C SER A 122 -14.37 2.65 -10.67
N LEU A 123 -13.13 2.46 -11.13
CA LEU A 123 -12.81 1.55 -12.23
C LEU A 123 -12.86 0.10 -11.74
N TRP A 124 -12.40 -0.17 -10.52
CA TRP A 124 -12.61 -1.45 -9.86
C TRP A 124 -14.10 -1.80 -9.78
N LEU A 125 -14.92 -0.89 -9.24
CA LEU A 125 -16.36 -1.09 -9.09
C LEU A 125 -17.10 -1.26 -10.42
N SER A 126 -16.62 -0.65 -11.51
CA SER A 126 -17.26 -0.77 -12.83
C SER A 126 -16.82 -2.00 -13.63
N THR A 127 -15.63 -2.52 -13.36
CA THR A 127 -15.04 -3.65 -14.10
C THR A 127 -15.37 -5.00 -13.44
N GLN A 128 -15.63 -5.00 -12.14
CA GLN A 128 -15.86 -6.23 -11.36
C GLN A 128 -17.33 -6.64 -11.27
N ARG A 129 -17.56 -7.95 -11.12
CA ARG A 129 -18.86 -8.46 -10.65
C ARG A 129 -19.10 -7.98 -9.22
N GLN A 130 -20.36 -7.70 -8.85
CA GLN A 130 -20.75 -7.26 -7.51
C GLN A 130 -20.22 -8.15 -6.36
N ASP A 131 -19.87 -9.40 -6.65
CA ASP A 131 -19.38 -10.38 -5.67
C ASP A 131 -17.86 -10.36 -5.46
N ALA A 132 -17.10 -9.60 -6.27
CA ALA A 132 -15.63 -9.57 -6.28
C ALA A 132 -15.04 -8.45 -5.40
N GLN A 133 -15.73 -8.06 -4.33
CA GLN A 133 -15.17 -7.18 -3.32
C GLN A 133 -13.90 -7.78 -2.70
N PRO A 134 -12.88 -6.97 -2.33
CA PRO A 134 -11.70 -7.46 -1.62
C PRO A 134 -12.09 -8.20 -0.33
N ARG A 135 -11.44 -9.33 -0.06
CA ARG A 135 -11.73 -10.19 1.10
C ARG A 135 -10.47 -10.50 1.88
N THR A 136 -10.59 -10.55 3.19
CA THR A 136 -9.52 -10.97 4.10
C THR A 136 -9.37 -12.50 4.07
N SER A 137 -8.98 -13.05 2.92
CA SER A 137 -8.91 -14.51 2.68
C SER A 137 -7.72 -14.85 1.80
N ILE A 138 -7.06 -15.98 2.07
CA ILE A 138 -5.97 -16.52 1.23
C ILE A 138 -6.39 -16.84 -0.21
N SER A 139 -7.70 -16.93 -0.47
CA SER A 139 -8.26 -17.08 -1.82
C SER A 139 -8.23 -15.78 -2.62
N ASP A 140 -8.10 -14.63 -1.95
CA ASP A 140 -7.94 -13.33 -2.56
C ASP A 140 -6.45 -13.07 -2.80
N LYS A 141 -6.06 -12.97 -4.08
CA LYS A 141 -4.67 -12.73 -4.47
C LYS A 141 -4.16 -11.37 -3.99
N GLY A 142 -5.03 -10.35 -3.96
CA GLY A 142 -4.70 -9.03 -3.47
C GLY A 142 -4.44 -9.03 -1.96
N TYR A 143 -5.23 -9.77 -1.18
CA TYR A 143 -4.95 -9.98 0.24
C TYR A 143 -3.59 -10.66 0.48
N VAL A 144 -3.27 -11.71 -0.28
CA VAL A 144 -1.97 -12.39 -0.18
C VAL A 144 -0.82 -11.46 -0.56
N ALA A 145 -0.99 -10.61 -1.59
CA ALA A 145 0.00 -9.61 -1.98
C ALA A 145 0.24 -8.58 -0.87
N ILE A 146 -0.82 -8.08 -0.22
CA ILE A 146 -0.69 -7.14 0.91
C ILE A 146 0.08 -7.80 2.07
N GLN A 147 -0.25 -9.05 2.43
CA GLN A 147 0.46 -9.76 3.50
C GLN A 147 1.95 -9.96 3.20
N LYS A 148 2.27 -10.39 1.97
CA LYS A 148 3.67 -10.55 1.54
C LYS A 148 4.42 -9.22 1.56
N GLY A 149 3.77 -8.15 1.12
CA GLY A 149 4.32 -6.81 1.14
C GLY A 149 4.62 -6.34 2.56
N ALA A 150 3.66 -6.49 3.48
CA ALA A 150 3.85 -6.14 4.88
C ALA A 150 4.99 -6.96 5.53
N GLN A 151 5.04 -8.27 5.29
CA GLN A 151 6.12 -9.12 5.80
C GLN A 151 7.50 -8.66 5.27
N ARG A 152 7.56 -8.22 4.01
CA ARG A 152 8.79 -7.69 3.42
C ARG A 152 9.23 -6.40 4.08
N LEU A 153 8.29 -5.48 4.34
CA LEU A 153 8.57 -4.22 5.04
C LEU A 153 9.07 -4.48 6.47
N GLU A 154 8.39 -5.36 7.21
CA GLU A 154 8.82 -5.76 8.56
C GLU A 154 10.21 -6.43 8.55
N SER A 155 10.48 -7.28 7.56
CA SER A 155 11.80 -7.92 7.41
C SER A 155 12.90 -6.89 7.12
N LEU A 156 12.59 -5.85 6.35
CA LEU A 156 13.50 -4.75 6.08
C LEU A 156 13.83 -3.97 7.37
N MET A 157 12.87 -3.81 8.28
CA MET A 157 13.12 -3.18 9.59
C MET A 157 14.09 -3.97 10.46
N ASN A 158 14.06 -5.31 10.37
CA ASN A 158 14.99 -6.16 11.12
C ASN A 158 16.44 -6.13 10.57
N LEU A 159 16.64 -5.57 9.38
CA LEU A 159 17.95 -5.49 8.71
C LEU A 159 18.61 -4.10 8.85
N LEU A 160 17.89 -3.09 9.32
CA LEU A 160 18.35 -1.70 9.45
C LEU A 160 18.97 -1.41 10.83
#